data_AF-A0A1E5G9C9-F1
#
_entry.id   AF-A0A1E5G9C9-F1
#
_cell.length_a   1.000
_cell.length_b   1.000
_cell.length_c   1.000
_cell.angle_alpha   90.00
_cell.angle_beta   90.00
_cell.angle_gamma   90.00
#
_symmetry.space_group_name_H-M   'P 1'
#
loop_
_entity.id
_entity.type
_entity.pdbx_description
1 polymer ?
#
loop_
_entity_poly.entity_id
_entity_poly.type
_entity_poly.pdbx_seq_one_letter_code
_entity_poly.pdbx_strand_id
1 'polypeptide(L)'
;MFTSYEFVFVEKFVSYQARKNKAGYAVDRSYRYLVIRPPKSVKTYSFILNRSIEVPELRRNDKVRLIIDLFTRGYNRKAEIKILAVELLQ
;
A
#
# COMPACT_ATOMS: atom_id res chain seq x y z
N MET A 1 -4.36 -16.37 7.73
CA MET A 1 -2.92 -16.75 7.77
C MET A 1 -2.19 -15.59 7.13
N PHE A 2 -1.36 -14.87 7.89
CA PHE A 2 -0.69 -13.67 7.38
C PHE A 2 0.61 -14.08 6.67
N THR A 3 0.86 -13.50 5.49
CA THR A 3 2.09 -13.76 4.74
C THR A 3 2.89 -12.46 4.69
N SER A 4 4.05 -12.45 5.35
CA SER A 4 5.00 -11.34 5.25
C SER A 4 5.84 -11.50 3.99
N TYR A 5 5.84 -10.49 3.13
CA TYR A 5 6.78 -10.40 2.03
C TYR A 5 7.85 -9.37 2.39
N GLU A 6 9.01 -9.90 2.74
CA GLU A 6 10.22 -9.12 2.91
C GLU A 6 10.83 -8.81 1.52
N PHE A 7 11.50 -7.66 1.38
CA PHE A 7 12.30 -7.25 0.21
C PHE A 7 11.54 -6.61 -0.96
N VAL A 8 10.70 -5.65 -0.64
CA VAL A 8 9.95 -4.92 -1.64
C VAL A 8 10.62 -3.57 -1.90
N PHE A 9 11.18 -3.34 -3.10
CA PHE A 9 11.74 -2.04 -3.46
C PHE A 9 10.62 -1.07 -3.84
N VAL A 10 10.61 0.13 -3.27
CA VAL A 10 9.63 1.17 -3.63
C VAL A 10 10.00 1.78 -4.98
N GLU A 11 9.13 1.66 -5.97
CA GLU A 11 9.29 2.36 -7.25
C GLU A 11 8.64 3.75 -7.20
N LYS A 12 7.48 3.84 -6.55
CA LYS A 12 6.72 5.08 -6.41
C LYS A 12 5.81 5.03 -5.20
N PHE A 13 5.77 6.10 -4.41
CA PHE A 13 4.80 6.30 -3.35
C PHE A 13 4.10 7.65 -3.58
N VAL A 14 2.76 7.65 -3.56
CA VAL A 14 1.95 8.86 -3.70
C VAL A 14 0.94 8.89 -2.57
N SER A 15 0.93 9.98 -1.82
CA SER A 15 -0.10 10.28 -0.83
C SER A 15 -0.93 11.45 -1.34
N TYR A 16 -2.21 11.21 -1.64
CA TYR A 16 -3.15 12.28 -1.94
C TYR A 16 -3.98 12.57 -0.69
N GLN A 17 -4.02 13.83 -0.26
CA GLN A 17 -4.95 14.32 0.75
C GLN A 17 -5.84 15.38 0.09
N ALA A 18 -7.11 15.05 -0.14
CA ALA A 18 -8.07 16.04 -0.62
C ALA A 18 -8.30 17.09 0.49
N ARG A 19 -7.87 18.34 0.27
CA ARG A 19 -8.27 19.48 1.12
C ARG A 19 -9.62 20.04 0.65
N LYS A 20 -10.40 20.56 1.61
CA LYS A 20 -11.80 21.03 1.50
C LYS A 20 -12.10 21.77 0.19
N ASN A 21 -13.25 21.47 -0.43
CA ASN A 21 -13.82 22.33 -1.48
C ASN A 21 -14.38 23.62 -0.86
N LYS A 22 -14.39 24.71 -1.63
CA LYS A 22 -14.93 26.05 -1.27
C LYS A 22 -16.37 26.05 -0.73
N ALA A 23 -17.11 24.95 -0.87
CA ALA A 23 -18.48 24.74 -0.40
C ALA A 23 -18.61 24.09 1.00
N GLY A 24 -17.51 23.91 1.75
CA GLY A 24 -17.57 23.41 3.14
C GLY A 24 -17.73 21.88 3.28
N TYR A 25 -18.06 21.16 2.21
CA TYR A 25 -18.10 19.70 2.21
C TYR A 25 -16.67 19.11 2.14
N ALA A 26 -16.20 18.61 3.27
CA ALA A 26 -14.95 17.84 3.35
C ALA A 26 -15.20 16.42 2.82
N VAL A 27 -14.96 16.22 1.53
CA VAL A 27 -14.79 14.86 1.02
C VAL A 27 -13.37 14.43 1.41
N ASP A 28 -13.22 13.86 2.61
CA ASP A 28 -11.96 13.24 3.02
C ASP A 28 -11.73 12.01 2.13
N ARG A 29 -11.06 12.26 1.00
CA ARG A 29 -10.58 11.27 0.06
C ARG A 29 -9.07 11.20 0.13
N SER A 30 -8.54 10.73 1.26
CA SER A 30 -7.14 10.33 1.35
C SER A 30 -6.93 8.95 0.71
N TYR A 31 -6.13 8.88 -0.35
CA TYR A 31 -5.72 7.60 -0.92
C TYR A 31 -4.20 7.60 -1.01
N ARG A 32 -3.60 6.53 -0.50
CA ARG A 32 -2.17 6.29 -0.61
C ARG A 32 -1.95 5.17 -1.61
N TYR A 33 -1.07 5.43 -2.56
CA TYR A 33 -0.75 4.52 -3.64
C TYR A 33 0.72 4.15 -3.57
N LEU A 34 1.00 2.86 -3.58
CA LEU A 34 2.33 2.29 -3.44
C LEU A 34 2.62 1.36 -4.61
N VAL A 35 3.66 1.69 -5.38
CA VAL A 35 4.20 0.84 -6.46
C VAL A 35 5.51 0.27 -5.99
N ILE A 36 5.64 -1.04 -6.15
CA ILE A 36 6.76 -1.78 -5.65
C ILE A 36 7.30 -2.79 -6.66
N ARG A 37 8.56 -3.18 -6.47
CA ARG A 37 9.23 -4.23 -7.23
C ARG A 37 9.77 -5.29 -6.27
N PRO A 38 9.30 -6.55 -6.35
CA PRO A 38 9.87 -7.66 -5.59
C PRO A 38 11.33 -7.90 -5.97
N PRO A 39 12.11 -8.55 -5.09
CA PRO A 39 13.51 -8.81 -5.37
C PRO A 39 13.61 -9.81 -6.53
N LYS A 40 14.63 -9.66 -7.39
CA LYS A 40 14.86 -10.56 -8.55
C LYS A 40 13.69 -10.62 -9.56
N SER A 41 12.75 -9.67 -9.50
CA SER A 41 11.67 -9.52 -10.47
C SER A 41 11.81 -8.21 -11.23
N VAL A 42 11.49 -8.24 -12.53
CA VAL A 42 11.30 -7.02 -13.36
C VAL A 42 9.87 -6.50 -13.28
N LYS A 43 8.94 -7.29 -12.70
CA LYS A 43 7.53 -6.91 -12.59
C LYS A 43 7.33 -5.97 -11.41
N THR A 44 6.51 -4.95 -11.63
CA THR A 44 6.04 -4.05 -10.59
C THR A 44 4.62 -4.41 -10.18
N TYR A 45 4.29 -4.12 -8.93
CA TYR A 45 2.97 -4.34 -8.35
C TYR A 45 2.49 -3.05 -7.71
N SER A 46 1.21 -2.77 -7.89
CA SER A 46 0.59 -1.54 -7.46
C SER A 46 -0.48 -1.84 -6.43
N PHE A 47 -0.42 -1.13 -5.31
CA PHE A 47 -1.37 -1.30 -4.21
C PHE A 47 -1.97 0.04 -3.81
N ILE A 48 -3.28 0.01 -3.56
CA ILE A 48 -3.97 1.09 -2.87
C ILE A 48 -3.92 0.74 -1.39
N LEU A 49 -3.25 1.58 -0.61
CA LEU A 49 -3.12 1.41 0.82
C LEU A 49 -4.35 1.95 1.54
N ASN A 50 -4.84 1.19 2.52
CA ASN A 50 -5.88 1.66 3.41
C ASN A 50 -5.38 2.88 4.21
N ARG A 51 -6.27 3.78 4.63
CA ARG A 51 -5.93 4.93 5.49
C ARG A 51 -5.56 4.51 6.91
N SER A 52 -6.10 3.38 7.35
CA SER A 52 -5.93 2.89 8.72
C SER A 52 -4.51 2.42 9.04
N ILE A 53 -3.66 2.19 8.04
CA ILE A 53 -2.29 1.71 8.26
C ILE A 53 -1.34 2.90 8.39
N GLU A 54 -0.45 2.89 9.38
CA GLU A 54 0.62 3.87 9.42
C GLU A 54 1.64 3.50 8.32
N VAL A 55 2.12 4.50 7.57
CA VAL A 55 3.09 4.30 6.50
C VAL A 55 4.19 5.34 6.70
N PRO A 56 5.46 4.93 6.84
CA PRO A 56 6.56 5.87 6.98
C PRO A 56 6.72 6.71 5.71
N GLU A 57 7.54 7.76 5.77
CA GLU A 57 7.92 8.49 4.56
C GLU A 57 8.77 7.56 3.67
N LEU A 58 8.28 7.27 2.46
CA LEU A 58 8.93 6.37 1.51
C LEU A 58 9.48 7.13 0.31
N ARG A 59 10.69 6.78 -0.09
CA ARG A 59 11.40 7.29 -1.27
C ARG A 59 11.60 6.17 -2.28
N ARG A 60 11.93 6.57 -3.52
CA ARG A 60 12.25 5.61 -4.57
C ARG A 60 13.50 4.81 -4.19
N ASN A 61 13.46 3.51 -4.44
CA ASN A 61 14.45 2.49 -4.10
C ASN A 61 14.57 2.14 -2.61
N ASP A 62 13.72 2.71 -1.75
CA ASP A 62 13.65 2.26 -0.35
C ASP A 62 13.30 0.78 -0.30
N LYS A 63 13.97 0.06 0.59
CA LYS A 63 13.62 -1.32 0.91
C LYS A 63 12.53 -1.29 1.96
N VAL A 64 11.41 -1.93 1.66
CA VAL A 64 10.33 -2.08 2.63
C VAL A 64 9.98 -3.55 2.83
N ARG A 65 9.44 -3.88 3.99
CA ARG A 65 8.72 -5.11 4.25
C ARG A 65 7.23 -4.82 4.21
N LEU A 66 6.49 -5.61 3.44
CA LEU A 66 5.02 -5.54 3.40
C LEU A 66 4.43 -6.72 4.18
N ILE A 67 3.54 -6.41 5.12
CA ILE A 67 2.71 -7.42 5.78
C ILE A 67 1.39 -7.49 5.03
N ILE A 68 1.11 -8.66 4.43
CA ILE A 68 -0.05 -8.86 3.57
C ILE A 68 -0.95 -9.94 4.18
N ASP A 69 -2.25 -9.66 4.17
CA ASP A 69 -3.29 -10.63 4.43
C ASP A 69 -3.95 -11.04 3.11
N LEU A 70 -3.84 -12.32 2.78
CA LEU A 70 -4.51 -12.95 1.65
C LEU A 70 -5.81 -13.57 2.18
N PHE A 71 -6.94 -13.02 1.76
CA PHE A 71 -8.24 -13.48 2.20
C PHE A 71 -9.18 -13.65 1.02
N THR A 72 -10.09 -14.60 1.12
CA THR A 72 -11.21 -14.75 0.21
C THR A 72 -12.45 -14.24 0.92
N ARG A 73 -13.16 -13.26 0.35
CA ARG A 73 -14.51 -12.93 0.88
C ARG A 73 -15.40 -14.13 0.64
N GLY A 74 -16.22 -14.54 1.61
CA GLY A 74 -17.00 -15.79 1.56
C GLY A 74 -17.91 -15.97 0.33
N TYR A 75 -18.23 -14.90 -0.40
CA TYR A 75 -19.02 -14.92 -1.64
C TYR A 75 -18.17 -14.75 -2.92
N ASN A 76 -16.87 -14.51 -2.79
CA ASN A 76 -15.96 -14.17 -3.88
C ASN A 76 -14.87 -15.23 -4.01
N ARG A 77 -14.80 -15.90 -5.16
CA ARG A 77 -13.79 -16.95 -5.43
C ARG A 77 -12.39 -16.38 -5.72
N LYS A 78 -12.22 -15.05 -5.77
CA LYS A 78 -10.94 -14.40 -6.01
C LYS A 78 -10.27 -14.06 -4.68
N ALA A 79 -8.99 -14.40 -4.56
CA ALA A 79 -8.16 -13.95 -3.45
C ALA A 79 -8.01 -12.43 -3.51
N GLU A 80 -8.34 -11.76 -2.42
CA GLU A 80 -8.11 -10.34 -2.19
C GLU A 80 -6.84 -10.17 -1.35
N ILE A 81 -6.11 -9.10 -1.63
CA ILE A 81 -4.89 -8.73 -0.91
C ILE A 81 -5.23 -7.50 -0.07
N LYS A 82 -4.98 -7.58 1.24
CA LYS A 82 -5.00 -6.44 2.14
C LYS A 82 -3.61 -6.19 2.70
N ILE A 83 -3.09 -4.99 2.52
CA ILE A 83 -1.85 -4.57 3.18
C ILE A 83 -2.19 -4.16 4.61
N LEU A 84 -1.51 -4.78 5.56
CA LEU A 84 -1.67 -4.56 6.99
C LEU A 84 -0.63 -3.58 7.54
N ALA A 85 0.60 -3.63 7.03
CA ALA A 85 1.68 -2.74 7.44
C ALA A 85 2.72 -2.56 6.34
N VAL A 86 3.45 -1.44 6.42
CA VAL A 86 4.59 -1.12 5.58
C VAL A 86 5.73 -0.71 6.50
N GLU A 87 6.80 -1.50 6.55
CA GLU A 87 7.97 -1.24 7.41
C GLU A 87 9.15 -0.83 6.54
N LEU A 88 9.82 0.28 6.87
CA LEU A 88 11.07 0.68 6.21
C LEU A 88 12.22 -0.18 6.76
N LEU A 89 12.98 -0.81 5.86
CA LEU A 89 14.17 -1.59 6.19
C LEU A 89 15.41 -0.71 6.00
N GLN A 90 16.26 -0.62 7.03
CA GLN A 90 17.52 0.12 7.00
C GLN A 90 18.58 -0.59 6.14
#